data_AF-A0A095A3C7-F1
#
_entry.id   AF-A0A095A3C7-F1
#
_cell.length_a   1.000
_cell.length_b   1.000
_cell.length_c   1.000
_cell.angle_alpha   90.00
_cell.angle_beta   90.00
_cell.angle_gamma   90.00
#
_symmetry.space_group_name_H-M   'P 1'
#
loop_
_entity.id
_entity.type
_entity.pdbx_description
1 polymer ?
#
loop_
_entity_poly.entity_id
_entity_poly.type
_entity_poly.pdbx_seq_one_letter_code
_entity_poly.pdbx_strand_id
1 'polypeptide(L)' 'MNQTSKKRRICLPVDGSDHSKRAIEWFIKEVYRPGDEVLFVHCLELPYLPTISLTSGLKVPIDDWTKALQEK' A
#
# COMPACT_ATOMS: atom_id res chain seq x y z
N MET A 1 -33.40 21.20 5.88
CA MET A 1 -32.24 20.48 6.46
C MET A 1 -31.31 20.12 5.32
N ASN A 2 -30.10 20.69 5.31
CA ASN A 2 -29.13 20.56 4.22
C ASN A 2 -28.71 19.09 4.04
N GLN A 3 -28.95 18.53 2.85
CA GLN A 3 -28.14 17.41 2.40
C GLN A 3 -26.76 17.98 2.04
N THR A 4 -25.76 17.70 2.87
CA THR A 4 -24.37 17.90 2.47
C THR A 4 -24.14 16.97 1.27
N SER A 5 -23.98 17.54 0.08
CA SER A 5 -23.61 16.74 -1.09
C SER A 5 -22.29 16.05 -0.76
N LYS A 6 -22.33 14.73 -0.58
CA LYS A 6 -21.15 13.95 -0.19
C LYS A 6 -20.13 14.08 -1.31
N LYS A 7 -19.00 14.74 -1.04
CA LYS A 7 -17.90 14.87 -2.01
C LYS A 7 -17.48 13.48 -2.50
N ARG A 8 -17.22 13.37 -3.80
CA ARG A 8 -16.77 12.13 -4.43
C ARG A 8 -15.35 11.84 -3.96
N ARG A 9 -15.16 10.69 -3.30
CA ARG A 9 -13.86 10.23 -2.82
C ARG A 9 -13.40 9.06 -3.68
N ILE A 10 -12.16 9.11 -4.17
CA ILE A 10 -11.55 8.09 -5.03
C ILE A 10 -10.35 7.49 -4.33
N CYS A 11 -10.27 6.16 -4.29
CA CYS A 11 -9.11 5.44 -3.77
C CYS A 11 -8.27 4.93 -4.96
N LEU A 12 -6.98 5.26 -4.96
CA LEU A 12 -6.02 4.78 -5.96
C LEU A 12 -4.94 3.93 -5.27
N PRO A 13 -4.90 2.62 -5.50
CA PRO A 13 -3.81 1.79 -5.01
C PRO A 13 -2.51 2.11 -5.76
N VAL A 14 -1.40 2.17 -5.02
CA VAL A 14 -0.06 2.39 -5.55
C VAL A 14 0.91 1.38 -4.96
N ASP A 15 1.82 0.86 -5.76
CA ASP A 15 2.80 -0.15 -5.35
C ASP A 15 4.24 0.20 -5.78
N GLY A 16 4.43 1.35 -6.44
CA GLY A 16 5.72 1.79 -6.98
C GLY A 16 6.06 1.22 -8.35
N SER A 17 5.22 0.34 -8.91
CA SER A 17 5.40 -0.19 -10.26
C SER A 17 5.00 0.82 -11.35
N ASP A 18 5.54 0.65 -12.56
CA ASP A 18 5.08 1.40 -13.75
C ASP A 18 3.59 1.18 -14.04
N HIS A 19 3.02 0.04 -13.62
CA HIS A 19 1.60 -0.23 -13.80
C HIS A 19 0.75 0.71 -12.94
N SER A 20 1.13 0.89 -11.67
CA SER A 20 0.44 1.85 -10.80
C SER A 20 0.56 3.28 -11.33
N LYS A 21 1.73 3.65 -11.88
CA LYS A 21 1.93 4.96 -12.51
C LYS A 21 0.99 5.19 -13.69
N ARG A 22 0.92 4.25 -14.64
CA ARG A 22 0.02 4.35 -15.81
C ARG A 22 -1.45 4.42 -15.40
N ALA A 23 -1.85 3.73 -14.33
CA ALA A 23 -3.22 3.79 -13.81
C ALA A 23 -3.56 5.19 -13.28
N ILE A 24 -2.61 5.85 -12.60
CA ILE A 24 -2.78 7.25 -12.14
C ILE A 24 -2.90 8.19 -13.34
N GLU A 25 -2.04 8.05 -14.34
CA GLU A 25 -2.08 8.88 -15.56
C GLU A 25 -3.42 8.75 -16.29
N TRP A 26 -3.94 7.52 -16.41
CA TRP A 26 -5.26 7.27 -16.99
C TRP A 26 -6.39 7.88 -16.13
N PHE A 27 -6.32 7.74 -14.80
CA PHE A 27 -7.31 8.35 -13.90
C PHE A 27 -7.38 9.87 -14.08
N ILE A 28 -6.23 10.55 -14.12
CA ILE A 28 -6.15 12.00 -14.31
C ILE A 28 -6.76 12.40 -15.65
N LYS A 29 -6.49 11.64 -16.71
CA LYS A 29 -6.93 11.97 -18.07
C LYS A 29 -8.41 11.72 -18.30
N GLU A 30 -8.96 10.64 -17.75
CA GLU A 30 -10.28 10.13 -18.17
C GLU A 30 -11.35 10.20 -17.07
N VAL A 31 -10.96 10.22 -15.79
CA VAL A 31 -11.89 10.01 -14.66
C VAL A 31 -11.97 11.18 -13.68
N TYR A 32 -10.88 11.93 -13.55
CA TYR A 32 -10.77 13.07 -12.63
C TYR A 32 -11.86 14.12 -12.91
N ARG A 33 -12.48 14.60 -11.83
CA ARG A 33 -13.43 15.71 -11.86
C ARG A 33 -13.03 16.77 -10.83
N PRO A 34 -13.21 18.07 -11.14
CA PRO A 34 -13.01 19.11 -10.15
C PRO A 34 -13.82 18.83 -8.87
N GLY A 35 -13.14 18.85 -7.72
CA GLY A 35 -13.74 18.58 -6.41
C GLY A 35 -13.69 17.12 -5.96
N ASP A 36 -13.14 16.20 -6.77
CA ASP A 36 -12.80 14.86 -6.30
C ASP A 36 -11.74 14.93 -5.19
N GLU A 37 -11.92 14.13 -4.14
CA GLU A 37 -10.89 13.88 -3.12
C GLU A 37 -10.22 12.53 -3.40
N VAL A 38 -8.92 12.55 -3.70
CA VAL A 38 -8.16 11.35 -4.08
C VAL A 38 -7.31 10.87 -2.92
N LEU A 39 -7.45 9.59 -2.56
CA LEU A 39 -6.66 8.90 -1.55
C LEU A 39 -5.74 7.89 -2.23
N PHE A 40 -4.44 8.11 -2.13
CA PHE A 40 -3.45 7.11 -2.55
C PHE A 40 -3.23 6.10 -1.43
N VAL A 41 -3.32 4.80 -1.73
CA VAL A 41 -3.14 3.72 -0.76
C VAL A 41 -1.99 2.84 -1.20
N HIS A 42 -0.94 2.77 -0.37
CA HIS A 42 0.15 1.83 -0.56
C HIS A 42 0.04 0.71 0.48
N CYS A 43 -0.16 -0.52 0.01
CA CYS A 43 -0.12 -1.70 0.87
C CYS A 43 1.31 -2.24 0.89
N LEU A 44 1.98 -2.15 2.04
CA LEU A 44 3.29 -2.76 2.23
C LEU A 44 3.11 -4.29 2.34
N GLU A 45 3.70 -5.02 1.41
CA GLU A 45 3.87 -6.46 1.56
C GLU A 45 4.97 -6.73 2.60
N LEU A 46 4.65 -7.52 3.63
CA LEU A 46 5.63 -7.91 4.62
C LEU A 46 6.60 -8.92 3.98
N PRO A 47 7.91 -8.78 4.21
CA PRO A 47 8.86 -9.81 3.78
C PRO A 47 8.49 -11.14 4.44
N TYR A 48 8.75 -12.24 3.73
CA TYR A 48 8.52 -13.58 4.24
C TYR A 48 9.36 -13.78 5.51
N LEU A 49 8.72 -13.76 6.68
CA LEU A 49 9.41 -14.04 7.93
C LEU A 49 9.56 -15.56 8.06
N PRO A 50 10.78 -16.09 8.27
CA PRO A 50 10.96 -17.51 8.50
C PRO A 50 10.15 -17.95 9.72
N THR A 51 9.44 -19.09 9.57
CA THR A 51 8.59 -19.63 10.63
C THR A 51 9.43 -20.01 11.85
N ILE A 52 9.02 -19.53 13.02
CA ILE A 52 9.67 -19.86 14.29
C ILE A 52 9.32 -21.31 14.64
N SER A 53 10.30 -22.22 14.55
CA SER A 53 10.15 -23.61 14.96
C SER A 53 10.36 -23.73 16.46
N LEU A 54 9.31 -24.09 17.21
CA LEU A 54 9.42 -24.37 18.65
C LEU A 54 10.34 -25.58 18.94
N THR A 55 10.52 -26.46 17.96
CA THR A 55 11.38 -27.65 18.06
C THR A 55 12.88 -27.36 18.04
N SER A 56 13.30 -26.15 17.69
CA SER A 56 14.74 -25.80 17.53
C SER A 56 15.32 -25.01 18.71
N GLY A 57 14.58 -24.87 19.81
CA GLY A 57 14.84 -23.86 20.85
C GLY A 57 14.46 -22.47 20.34
N LEU A 58 13.99 -21.59 21.22
CA LEU A 58 13.54 -20.22 20.91
C LEU A 58 14.69 -19.32 20.41
N LYS A 59 15.34 -19.67 19.30
CA LYS A 59 16.20 -18.79 18.53
C LYS A 59 15.31 -17.96 17.62
N VAL A 60 14.79 -16.86 18.17
CA VAL A 60 14.10 -15.85 17.36
C VAL A 60 15.17 -15.22 16.46
N PRO A 61 15.10 -15.35 15.13
CA PRO A 61 16.14 -14.86 14.23
C PRO A 61 15.92 -13.36 13.97
N ILE A 62 16.15 -12.56 15.03
CA ILE A 62 15.91 -11.11 15.06
C ILE A 62 16.80 -10.40 14.03
N ASP A 63 18.03 -10.90 13.83
CA ASP A 63 18.99 -10.33 12.89
C ASP A 63 18.54 -10.53 11.43
N ASP A 64 18.01 -11.72 11.09
CA ASP A 64 17.48 -12.01 9.75
C ASP A 64 16.25 -11.16 9.43
N TRP A 65 15.37 -10.94 10.41
CA TRP A 65 14.20 -10.09 10.27
C TRP A 65 14.58 -8.62 10.09
N THR A 66 15.56 -8.15 10.86
CA THR A 66 16.05 -6.76 10.77
C THR A 66 16.69 -6.51 9.41
N LYS A 67 17.46 -7.47 8.90
CA LYS A 67 18.09 -7.37 7.58
C LYS A 67 17.06 -7.41 6.45
N ALA A 68 16.08 -8.30 6.51
CA ALA A 68 14.99 -8.38 5.52
C ALA A 68 14.10 -7.12 5.49
N LEU A 69 14.00 -6.39 6.61
CA LEU A 69 13.28 -5.12 6.70
C LEU A 69 14.10 -3.91 6.25
N GLN A 70 15.43 -3.99 6.34
CA GLN A 70 16.36 -2.90 5.98
C GLN A 70 16.85 -2.95 4.53
N GLU A 71 16.81 -4.11 3.87
CA GLU A 71 17.05 -4.22 2.43
C GLU A 71 15.84 -3.71 1.65
N LYS A 72 15.80 -2.39 1.42
CA LYS A 72 14.92 -1.73 0.46
C LYS A 72 15.66 -0.64 -0.31
#